data_AF-A0A5S4G8I3-F1
#
_entry.id   AF-A0A5S4G8I3-F1
#
_cell.length_a   1.000
_cell.length_b   1.000
_cell.length_c   1.000
_cell.angle_alpha   90.00
_cell.angle_beta   90.00
_cell.angle_gamma   90.00
#
_symmetry.space_group_name_H-M   'P 1'
#
loop_
_entity.id
_entity.type
_entity.pdbx_description
1 polymer ?
#
loop_
_entity_poly.entity_id
_entity_poly.type
_entity_poly.pdbx_seq_one_letter_code
_entity_poly.pdbx_strand_id
1 'polypeptide(L)' 'MTHWRKSSHSGSYPETCVECAPLSLGRDSAVGVRDSTDPDGPRLVLGRTGWRALLVQLKERPRPGVTS' A
#
# COMPACT_ATOMS: atom_id res chain seq x y z
N MET A 1 -2.55 16.21 -9.33
CA MET A 1 -3.59 15.43 -8.63
C MET A 1 -3.01 14.09 -8.23
N THR A 2 -3.21 13.69 -6.98
CA THR A 2 -2.75 12.39 -6.45
C THR A 2 -3.77 11.32 -6.83
N HIS A 3 -3.37 10.33 -7.62
CA HIS A 3 -4.27 9.27 -8.08
C HIS A 3 -4.15 8.02 -7.18
N TRP A 4 -5.13 7.84 -6.30
CA TRP A 4 -5.21 6.67 -5.42
C TRP A 4 -5.69 5.44 -6.18
N ARG A 5 -4.97 4.33 -6.01
CA ARG A 5 -5.33 3.02 -6.57
C ARG A 5 -5.69 2.08 -5.42
N LYS A 6 -6.91 1.55 -5.46
CA LYS A 6 -7.40 0.52 -4.55
C LYS A 6 -6.85 -0.86 -4.95
N SER A 7 -6.52 -1.69 -3.96
CA SER A 7 -6.14 -3.09 -4.20
C SER A 7 -7.30 -3.88 -4.82
N SER A 8 -7.01 -4.74 -5.80
CA SER A 8 -7.98 -5.64 -6.42
C SER A 8 -8.27 -6.90 -5.60
N HIS A 9 -7.60 -7.08 -4.46
CA HIS A 9 -7.81 -8.22 -3.56
C HIS A 9 -8.98 -8.01 -2.59
N SER A 10 -9.83 -7.00 -2.85
CA SER A 10 -11.05 -6.75 -2.11
C SER A 10 -12.17 -7.69 -2.59
N GLY A 11 -12.51 -8.72 -1.84
CA GLY A 11 -13.77 -9.46 -1.96
C GLY A 11 -14.98 -8.66 -1.46
N SER A 12 -16.04 -9.35 -1.03
CA SER A 12 -17.34 -8.78 -0.64
C SER A 12 -17.56 -8.83 0.88
N TYR A 13 -17.29 -7.70 1.55
CA TYR A 13 -17.63 -7.29 2.93
C TYR A 13 -17.31 -8.23 4.13
N PRO A 14 -16.80 -7.70 5.27
CA PRO A 14 -16.28 -6.36 5.52
C PRO A 14 -14.80 -6.29 5.12
N GLU A 15 -14.51 -5.52 4.07
CA GLU A 15 -13.25 -5.60 3.36
C GLU A 15 -12.38 -4.38 3.66
N THR A 16 -11.39 -4.57 4.55
CA THR A 16 -10.37 -3.56 4.87
C THR A 16 -9.40 -3.44 3.69
N CYS A 17 -9.75 -2.64 2.68
CA CYS A 17 -8.90 -2.48 1.51
C CYS A 17 -7.86 -1.39 1.74
N VAL A 18 -6.63 -1.61 1.26
CA VAL A 18 -5.58 -0.59 1.23
C VAL A 18 -5.60 0.17 -0.10
N GLU A 19 -5.34 1.48 -0.05
CA GLU A 19 -5.12 2.33 -1.22
C GLU A 19 -3.70 2.88 -1.23
N CYS A 20 -3.09 2.93 -2.41
CA CYS A 20 -1.75 3.49 -2.59
C CYS A 20 -1.76 4.60 -3.63
N ALA A 21 -0.96 5.65 -3.43
CA ALA A 21 -0.77 6.70 -4.42
C ALA A 21 0.67 7.20 -4.49
N PRO A 22 1.20 7.49 -5.69
CA PRO A 22 2.44 8.22 -5.82
C PRO A 22 2.25 9.66 -5.32
N LEU A 23 3.13 10.09 -4.43
CA LEU A 23 3.19 11.43 -3.87
C LEU A 23 4.47 12.12 -4.37
N SER A 24 4.33 13.35 -4.85
CA SER A 24 5.46 14.22 -5.15
C SER A 24 5.64 15.19 -3.99
N LEU A 25 6.69 15.00 -3.20
CA LEU A 25 7.04 15.86 -2.07
C LEU A 25 8.25 16.70 -2.47
N GLY A 26 8.00 17.80 -3.18
CA GLY A 26 9.05 18.63 -3.73
C GLY A 26 9.89 17.88 -4.76
N ARG A 27 11.19 17.72 -4.48
CA ARG A 27 12.13 16.94 -5.32
C ARG A 27 12.05 15.43 -5.10
N ASP A 28 11.38 14.99 -4.05
CA ASP A 28 11.35 13.58 -3.66
C ASP A 28 10.06 12.89 -4.10
N SER A 29 10.20 11.61 -4.46
CA SER A 29 9.06 10.73 -4.72
C SER A 29 8.78 9.85 -3.51
N ALA A 30 7.52 9.86 -3.06
CA ALA A 30 7.03 9.00 -2.00
C ALA A 30 5.80 8.22 -2.47
N VAL A 31 5.39 7.23 -1.68
CA VAL A 31 4.15 6.49 -1.84
C VAL A 31 3.35 6.64 -0.57
N GLY A 32 2.14 7.18 -0.70
CA GLY A 32 1.16 7.20 0.37
C GLY A 32 0.39 5.88 0.39
N VAL A 33 0.14 5.36 1.60
CA VAL A 33 -0.71 4.19 1.86
C VAL A 33 -1.75 4.60 2.89
N ARG A 34 -3.02 4.26 2.64
CA ARG A 34 -4.12 4.50 3.57
C ARG A 34 -5.13 3.35 3.57
N ASP A 35 -5.94 3.30 4.61
CA ASP A 35 -7.14 2.47 4.63
C ASP A 35 -8.22 3.11 3.74
N SER A 36 -8.88 2.29 2.92
CA SER A 36 -9.98 2.74 2.05
C SER A 36 -11.27 3.07 2.81
N THR A 37 -11.45 2.49 3.99
CA THR A 37 -12.62 2.64 4.86
C THR A 37 -12.48 3.81 5.84
N ASP A 38 -11.26 4.32 6.03
CA ASP A 38 -10.97 5.55 6.77
C ASP A 38 -10.08 6.51 5.95
N PRO A 39 -10.65 7.24 4.98
CA PRO A 39 -9.90 8.15 4.10
C PRO A 39 -9.21 9.30 4.82
N ASP A 40 -9.75 9.73 5.97
CA ASP A 40 -9.26 10.85 6.79
C ASP A 40 -8.39 10.38 7.97
N GLY A 41 -8.32 9.06 8.17
CA GLY A 41 -7.42 8.41 9.10
C GLY A 41 -5.93 8.56 8.77
N PRO A 42 -5.07 8.00 9.65
CA PRO A 42 -3.63 8.10 9.50
C PRO A 42 -3.14 7.46 8.20
N ARG A 43 -2.24 8.17 7.51
CA ARG A 43 -1.65 7.74 6.24
C ARG A 43 -0.17 7.45 6.44
N LEU A 44 0.28 6.29 5.97
CA LEU A 44 1.69 5.94 5.96
C LEU A 44 2.33 6.54 4.70
N VAL A 45 3.40 7.31 4.85
CA VAL A 45 4.17 7.86 3.73
C VAL A 45 5.53 7.19 3.70
N LEU A 46 5.81 6.49 2.60
CA LEU A 46 7.05 5.78 2.39
C LEU A 46 7.84 6.45 1.28
N GLY A 47 9.09 6.83 1.57
CA GLY A 47 10.03 7.25 0.52
C GLY A 47 10.31 6.10 -0.46
N ARG A 48 10.84 6.43 -1.65
CA ARG A 48 11.14 5.45 -2.71
C ARG A 48 11.90 4.21 -2.23
N THR A 49 12.92 4.39 -1.40
CA THR A 49 13.73 3.28 -0.87
C THR A 49 12.93 2.39 0.08
N GLY A 50 12.17 2.97 1.00
CA GLY A 50 11.32 2.23 1.94
C GLY A 50 10.22 1.46 1.22
N TRP A 51 9.60 2.05 0.20
CA TRP A 51 8.59 1.39 -0.62
C TRP A 51 9.15 0.16 -1.36
N ARG A 52 10.36 0.29 -1.94
CA ARG A 52 11.04 -0.84 -2.60
C ARG A 52 11.36 -1.97 -1.63
N ALA A 53 11.91 -1.64 -0.45
CA ALA A 53 12.23 -2.63 0.56
C ALA A 53 10.97 -3.37 1.05
N LEU A 54 9.87 -2.64 1.25
CA LEU A 54 8.58 -3.23 1.60
C LEU A 54 8.11 -4.24 0.55
N LEU A 55 8.14 -3.89 -0.74
CA LEU A 55 7.72 -4.79 -1.82
C LEU A 55 8.58 -6.06 -1.92
N VAL A 56 9.89 -5.94 -1.72
CA VAL A 56 10.79 -7.10 -1.67
C VAL A 56 10.39 -8.02 -0.52
N GLN A 57 10.23 -7.48 0.69
CA GLN A 57 9.83 -8.28 1.85
C GLN A 57 8.45 -8.93 1.68
N LEU A 58 7.47 -8.21 1.13
CA LEU A 58 6.13 -8.77 0.91
C LEU A 58 6.14 -9.91 -0.11
N LYS A 59 7.01 -9.84 -1.13
CA LYS A 59 7.16 -10.89 -2.14
C LYS A 59 7.93 -12.11 -1.60
N GLU A 60 8.90 -11.87 -0.73
CA GLU A 60 9.74 -12.91 -0.13
C GLU A 60 9.11 -13.59 1.08
N ARG A 61 7.98 -13.11 1.60
CA ARG A 61 7.22 -13.84 2.63
C ARG A 61 6.49 -15.03 1.98
N PRO A 62 6.95 -16.29 2.19
CA PRO A 62 6.12 -17.44 1.84
C PRO A 62 4.82 -17.35 2.64
N ARG A 63 3.70 -17.63 1.96
CA ARG A 63 2.40 -17.69 2.63
C ARG A 63 2.48 -18.77 3.70
N PRO A 64 2.21 -18.48 4.99
CA PRO A 64 2.06 -19.54 5.97
C PRO A 64 0.86 -20.40 5.54
N GLY A 65 1.13 -21.61 5.05
CA GLY A 65 0.11 -22.57 4.60
C GLY A 65 0.21 -23.07 3.16
N VAL A 66 1.21 -22.70 2.35
CA VAL A 66 1.51 -23.40 1.08
C VAL A 66 2.80 -24.21 1.26
N THR A 67 2.66 -25.41 1.82
CA THR A 67 3.65 -26.47 1.68
C THR A 67 3.12 -27.36 0.57
N SER A 68 3.85 -27.41 -0.55
CA SER A 68 3.61 -28.42 -1.58
C SER A 68 4.19 -29.76 -1.15
#